data_AF-A0A1L8N045-F1
#
_entry.id   AF-A0A1L8N045-F1
#
_cell.length_a   1.000
_cell.length_b   1.000
_cell.length_c   1.000
_cell.angle_alpha   90.00
_cell.angle_beta   90.00
_cell.angle_gamma   90.00
#
_symmetry.space_group_name_H-M   'P 1'
#
loop_
_entity.id
_entity.type
_entity.pdbx_description
1 polymer ?
#
loop_
_entity_poly.entity_id
_entity_poly.type
_entity_poly.pdbx_seq_one_letter_code
_entity_poly.pdbx_strand_id
1 'polypeptide(L)'
;MKVISSTATFFFSPVQNIREKVFELENLLQNDYPKPFNLITLPDVAPSEFPRITATSHHGFSSLAISTNSIQFTTRFNLDFCDKWEEKCKPYLMEHIDRLFIATKNIFSNMFFCGLTINTLENGYSSSTATIVENQIKHTFIKNATPYDIEMKQAVVHDKKYYINIKIQNLRVLPGTNVLGKSLKDIEKHDTIGITLDINDRYAANYQKNYKSSTDVFWGIFKLANTIICSKLNLLYTKGEFTL
;
A
#
# COMPACT_ATOMS: atom_id res chain seq x y z
N MET A 1 -5.97 -13.51 8.96
CA MET A 1 -5.49 -12.34 8.20
C MET A 1 -5.19 -12.67 6.75
N LYS A 2 -5.67 -11.83 5.84
CA LYS A 2 -5.34 -11.86 4.40
C LYS A 2 -4.70 -10.53 3.99
N VAL A 3 -3.58 -10.55 3.30
CA VAL A 3 -2.98 -9.38 2.64
C VAL A 3 -3.59 -9.22 1.26
N ILE A 4 -4.30 -8.13 1.02
CA ILE A 4 -5.08 -7.92 -0.21
C ILE A 4 -4.28 -7.16 -1.25
N SER A 5 -3.55 -6.16 -0.82
CA SER A 5 -2.71 -5.38 -1.72
C SER A 5 -1.54 -4.76 -1.00
N SER A 6 -0.55 -4.39 -1.79
CA SER A 6 0.54 -3.54 -1.34
C SER A 6 0.88 -2.52 -2.42
N THR A 7 1.39 -1.38 -1.97
CA THR A 7 1.90 -0.32 -2.85
C THR A 7 3.22 0.18 -2.29
N ALA A 8 4.30 -0.06 -3.02
CA ALA A 8 5.58 0.57 -2.79
C ALA A 8 5.63 1.87 -3.60
N THR A 9 6.00 2.98 -2.96
CA THR A 9 6.10 4.28 -3.60
C THR A 9 7.46 4.90 -3.36
N PHE A 10 8.05 5.46 -4.41
CA PHE A 10 9.36 6.09 -4.37
C PHE A 10 9.23 7.49 -4.99
N PHE A 11 9.64 8.52 -4.26
CA PHE A 11 9.63 9.90 -4.74
C PHE A 11 11.06 10.40 -4.98
N PHE A 12 11.28 11.06 -6.10
CA PHE A 12 12.59 11.49 -6.60
C PHE A 12 12.54 12.94 -7.09
N SER A 13 13.72 13.49 -7.40
CA SER A 13 13.80 14.69 -8.23
C SER A 13 13.11 14.47 -9.58
N PRO A 14 12.36 15.45 -10.13
CA PRO A 14 11.71 15.33 -11.42
C PRO A 14 12.69 14.99 -12.55
N VAL A 15 12.36 13.96 -13.32
CA VAL A 15 13.09 13.53 -14.52
C VAL A 15 12.45 14.18 -15.74
N GLN A 16 13.23 15.01 -16.43
CA GLN A 16 12.83 15.62 -17.69
C GLN A 16 12.69 14.55 -18.78
N ASN A 17 11.74 14.74 -19.68
CA ASN A 17 11.50 13.85 -20.82
C ASN A 17 11.35 12.36 -20.44
N ILE A 18 10.71 12.05 -19.30
CA ILE A 18 10.55 10.66 -18.84
C ILE A 18 9.94 9.73 -19.91
N ARG A 19 9.10 10.26 -20.81
CA ARG A 19 8.49 9.52 -21.92
C ARG A 19 9.53 8.98 -22.91
N GLU A 20 10.66 9.66 -23.09
CA GLU A 20 11.76 9.21 -23.95
C GLU A 20 12.50 8.00 -23.34
N LYS A 21 12.36 7.79 -22.02
CA LYS A 21 12.96 6.65 -21.30
C LYS A 21 12.14 5.37 -21.38
N VAL A 22 10.98 5.38 -22.05
CA VAL A 22 10.07 4.23 -22.10
C VAL A 22 10.72 2.98 -22.71
N PHE A 23 11.48 3.12 -23.81
CA PHE A 23 12.14 1.99 -24.45
C PHE A 23 13.24 1.36 -23.58
N GLU A 24 13.96 2.19 -22.82
CA GLU A 24 14.95 1.73 -21.84
C GLU A 24 14.26 0.93 -20.73
N LEU A 25 13.18 1.49 -20.15
CA LEU A 25 12.38 0.84 -19.11
C LEU A 25 11.77 -0.48 -19.58
N GLU A 26 11.19 -0.51 -20.78
CA GLU A 26 10.62 -1.71 -21.38
C GLU A 26 11.66 -2.82 -21.51
N ASN A 27 12.87 -2.50 -21.97
CA ASN A 27 13.94 -3.48 -22.12
C ASN A 27 14.42 -4.02 -20.77
N LEU A 28 14.54 -3.15 -19.76
CA LEU A 28 14.99 -3.54 -18.42
C LEU A 28 13.93 -4.35 -17.66
N LEU A 29 12.64 -4.15 -17.95
CA LEU A 29 11.52 -4.74 -17.21
C LEU A 29 10.70 -5.76 -18.03
N GLN A 30 11.19 -6.19 -19.19
CA GLN A 30 10.47 -7.08 -20.12
C GLN A 30 10.05 -8.43 -19.52
N ASN A 31 10.79 -8.91 -18.52
CA ASN A 31 10.48 -10.19 -17.86
C ASN A 31 9.26 -10.08 -16.95
N ASP A 32 8.96 -8.88 -16.44
CA ASP A 32 7.85 -8.64 -15.51
C ASP A 32 6.61 -8.07 -16.22
N TYR A 33 6.82 -7.32 -17.30
CA TYR A 33 5.77 -6.56 -17.99
C TYR A 33 5.81 -6.77 -19.52
N PRO A 34 4.64 -6.90 -20.18
CA PRO A 34 4.54 -6.93 -21.62
C PRO A 34 4.90 -5.57 -22.22
N LYS A 35 5.45 -5.59 -23.44
CA LYS A 35 5.65 -4.41 -24.28
C LYS A 35 4.48 -4.24 -25.25
N PRO A 36 4.13 -3.02 -25.66
CA PRO A 36 4.65 -1.74 -25.17
C PRO A 36 4.04 -1.35 -23.82
N PHE A 37 4.74 -0.48 -23.09
CA PHE A 37 4.17 0.21 -21.93
C PHE A 37 3.15 1.24 -22.40
N ASN A 38 2.15 1.52 -21.56
CA ASN A 38 1.13 2.51 -21.88
C ASN A 38 1.62 3.93 -21.54
N LEU A 39 1.76 4.77 -22.57
CA LEU A 39 2.09 6.18 -22.42
C LEU A 39 0.82 7.02 -22.24
N ILE A 40 0.73 7.71 -21.12
CA ILE A 40 -0.38 8.63 -20.87
C ILE A 40 -0.10 9.96 -21.55
N THR A 41 -1.02 10.37 -22.44
CA THR A 41 -0.98 11.68 -23.09
C THR A 41 -1.48 12.72 -22.09
N LEU A 42 -0.55 13.53 -21.60
CA LEU A 42 -0.84 14.66 -20.73
C LEU A 42 -0.29 15.95 -21.36
N PRO A 43 -0.92 17.11 -21.10
CA PRO A 43 -0.38 18.39 -21.51
C PRO A 43 0.94 18.68 -20.78
N ASP A 44 1.78 19.54 -21.36
CA ASP A 44 3.11 19.85 -20.81
C ASP A 44 3.05 20.49 -19.41
N VAL A 45 1.94 21.17 -19.09
CA VAL A 45 1.67 21.80 -17.78
C VAL A 45 1.13 20.83 -16.73
N ALA A 46 0.95 19.55 -17.05
CA ALA A 46 0.37 18.60 -16.11
C ALA A 46 1.26 18.39 -14.88
N PRO A 47 0.67 18.24 -13.67
CA PRO A 47 1.43 18.02 -12.44
C PRO A 47 2.44 16.89 -12.55
N SER A 48 3.57 17.04 -11.85
CA SER A 48 4.69 16.08 -11.87
C SER A 48 4.31 14.69 -11.37
N GLU A 49 3.30 14.64 -10.49
CA GLU A 49 2.78 13.45 -9.80
C GLU A 49 1.92 12.59 -10.72
N PHE A 50 1.38 13.15 -11.80
CA PHE A 50 0.52 12.39 -12.70
C PHE A 50 1.34 11.35 -13.46
N PRO A 51 0.91 10.08 -13.53
CA PRO A 51 1.65 9.07 -14.26
C PRO A 51 1.80 9.45 -15.74
N ARG A 52 3.01 9.27 -16.28
CA ARG A 52 3.34 9.43 -17.70
C ARG A 52 3.46 8.08 -18.40
N ILE A 53 3.87 7.05 -17.66
CA ILE A 53 4.04 5.69 -18.14
C ILE A 53 3.31 4.75 -17.15
N THR A 54 2.58 3.80 -17.68
CA THR A 54 1.94 2.73 -16.89
C THR A 54 2.19 1.37 -17.53
N ALA A 55 2.34 0.34 -16.71
CA ALA A 55 2.46 -1.03 -17.17
C ALA A 55 1.70 -1.96 -16.21
N THR A 56 1.15 -3.05 -16.74
CA THR A 56 0.52 -4.11 -15.94
C THR A 56 1.32 -5.38 -16.18
N SER A 57 1.65 -6.12 -15.12
CA SER A 57 2.49 -7.32 -15.24
C SER A 57 1.85 -8.39 -16.12
N HIS A 58 2.63 -9.35 -16.59
CA HIS A 58 2.16 -10.43 -17.48
C HIS A 58 0.91 -11.16 -16.98
N HIS A 59 0.74 -11.27 -15.67
CA HIS A 59 -0.40 -11.95 -15.04
C HIS A 59 -1.51 -11.01 -14.53
N GLY A 60 -1.37 -9.69 -14.70
CA GLY A 60 -2.41 -8.73 -14.32
C GLY A 60 -2.48 -8.37 -12.82
N PHE A 61 -1.64 -8.98 -11.98
CA PHE A 61 -1.71 -8.79 -10.52
C PHE A 61 -0.88 -7.61 -10.01
N SER A 62 0.08 -7.12 -10.80
CA SER A 62 0.89 -5.96 -10.45
C SER A 62 0.79 -4.87 -11.50
N SER A 63 0.85 -3.63 -11.06
CA SER A 63 0.86 -2.46 -11.92
C SER A 63 1.98 -1.52 -11.51
N LEU A 64 2.66 -0.97 -12.52
CA LEU A 64 3.67 0.06 -12.38
C LEU A 64 3.09 1.37 -12.91
N ALA A 65 3.19 2.43 -12.13
CA ALA A 65 2.89 3.79 -12.55
C ALA A 65 4.11 4.68 -12.32
N ILE A 66 4.59 5.30 -13.39
CA ILE A 66 5.79 6.14 -13.37
C ILE A 66 5.37 7.55 -13.76
N SER A 67 5.54 8.48 -12.84
CA SER A 67 5.41 9.91 -13.07
C SER A 67 6.78 10.54 -13.28
N THR A 68 6.84 11.86 -13.47
CA THR A 68 8.14 12.54 -13.61
C THR A 68 8.96 12.50 -12.31
N ASN A 69 8.31 12.45 -11.15
CA ASN A 69 8.93 12.55 -9.83
C ASN A 69 8.66 11.34 -8.93
N SER A 70 8.00 10.29 -9.42
CA SER A 70 7.70 9.13 -8.59
C SER A 70 7.53 7.84 -9.38
N ILE A 71 7.73 6.72 -8.69
CA ILE A 71 7.36 5.40 -9.15
C ILE A 71 6.45 4.76 -8.10
N GLN A 72 5.34 4.19 -8.55
CA GLN A 72 4.43 3.39 -7.74
C GLN A 72 4.34 1.98 -8.29
N PHE A 73 4.71 1.00 -7.47
CA PHE A 73 4.53 -0.42 -7.74
C PHE A 73 3.42 -0.95 -6.85
N THR A 74 2.30 -1.36 -7.45
CA THR A 74 1.14 -1.88 -6.73
C THR A 74 0.92 -3.33 -7.09
N THR A 75 0.70 -4.18 -6.10
CA THR A 75 0.32 -5.59 -6.27
C THR A 75 -1.01 -5.85 -5.59
N ARG A 76 -1.92 -6.55 -6.28
CA ARG A 76 -3.16 -7.09 -5.73
C ARG A 76 -3.02 -8.60 -5.63
N PHE A 77 -3.06 -9.11 -4.41
CA PHE A 77 -2.90 -10.54 -4.14
C PHE A 77 -4.22 -11.26 -4.35
N ASN A 78 -4.19 -12.33 -5.14
CA ASN A 78 -5.34 -13.19 -5.36
C ASN A 78 -5.50 -14.19 -4.19
N LEU A 79 -6.49 -15.08 -4.31
CA LEU A 79 -6.78 -16.08 -3.28
C LEU A 79 -5.63 -17.08 -3.05
N ASP A 80 -4.76 -17.32 -4.04
CA ASP A 80 -3.63 -18.24 -3.90
C ASP A 80 -2.44 -17.63 -3.16
N PHE A 81 -2.44 -16.30 -2.97
CA PHE A 81 -1.37 -15.53 -2.36
C PHE A 81 -1.78 -14.89 -1.03
N CYS A 82 -3.00 -14.36 -0.94
CA CYS A 82 -3.38 -13.39 0.10
C CYS A 82 -3.25 -13.91 1.55
N ASP A 83 -3.31 -15.21 1.78
CA ASP A 83 -3.16 -15.84 3.10
C ASP A 83 -1.72 -16.31 3.39
N LYS A 84 -0.81 -16.22 2.41
CA LYS A 84 0.56 -16.72 2.45
C LYS A 84 1.57 -15.58 2.39
N TRP A 85 1.61 -14.78 3.46
CA TRP A 85 2.51 -13.63 3.53
C TRP A 85 3.98 -14.04 3.40
N GLU A 86 4.46 -14.91 4.29
CA GLU A 86 5.87 -15.32 4.37
C GLU A 86 6.34 -16.10 3.13
N GLU A 87 5.50 -17.01 2.62
CA GLU A 87 5.86 -17.94 1.54
C GLU A 87 5.71 -17.34 0.14
N LYS A 88 4.78 -16.39 -0.06
CA LYS A 88 4.41 -15.92 -1.39
C LYS A 88 4.41 -14.40 -1.53
N CYS A 89 3.65 -13.68 -0.70
CA CYS A 89 3.51 -12.24 -0.87
C CYS A 89 4.84 -11.50 -0.66
N LYS A 90 5.52 -11.79 0.45
CA LYS A 90 6.77 -11.13 0.84
C LYS A 90 7.89 -11.39 -0.18
N PRO A 91 8.20 -12.65 -0.58
CA PRO A 91 9.21 -12.91 -1.61
C PRO A 91 8.88 -12.23 -2.94
N TYR A 92 7.62 -12.28 -3.37
CA TYR A 92 7.18 -11.64 -4.61
C TYR A 92 7.47 -10.14 -4.60
N LEU A 93 7.11 -9.44 -3.51
CA LEU A 93 7.36 -8.01 -3.39
C LEU A 93 8.84 -7.69 -3.37
N MET A 94 9.64 -8.44 -2.60
CA MET A 94 11.08 -8.21 -2.53
C MET A 94 11.73 -8.30 -3.91
N GLU A 95 11.45 -9.41 -4.61
CA GLU A 95 12.04 -9.72 -5.90
C GLU A 95 11.71 -8.66 -6.98
N HIS A 96 10.45 -8.21 -7.05
CA HIS A 96 10.01 -7.23 -8.04
C HIS A 96 10.51 -5.82 -7.72
N ILE A 97 10.60 -5.46 -6.44
CA ILE A 97 11.11 -4.14 -6.03
C ILE A 97 12.63 -4.06 -6.24
N ASP A 98 13.37 -5.12 -5.97
CA ASP A 98 14.81 -5.20 -6.29
C ASP A 98 15.05 -5.00 -7.79
N ARG A 99 14.32 -5.72 -8.64
CA ARG A 99 14.38 -5.52 -10.10
C ARG A 99 14.04 -4.09 -10.50
N LEU A 100 13.00 -3.52 -9.91
CA LEU A 100 12.61 -2.15 -10.19
C LEU A 100 13.72 -1.15 -9.83
N PHE A 101 14.37 -1.30 -8.67
CA PHE A 101 15.51 -0.46 -8.29
C PHE A 101 16.67 -0.61 -9.27
N ILE A 102 17.00 -1.83 -9.68
CA ILE A 102 18.07 -2.09 -10.66
C ILE A 102 17.74 -1.41 -12.00
N ALA A 103 16.49 -1.54 -12.47
CA ALA A 103 16.04 -0.97 -13.74
C ALA A 103 15.99 0.56 -13.73
N THR A 104 15.80 1.18 -12.56
CA THR A 104 15.51 2.62 -12.46
C THR A 104 16.68 3.45 -11.94
N LYS A 105 17.76 2.82 -11.45
CA LYS A 105 18.91 3.49 -10.81
C LYS A 105 19.59 4.59 -11.64
N ASN A 106 19.57 4.47 -12.97
CA ASN A 106 20.22 5.43 -13.88
C ASN A 106 19.23 6.48 -14.43
N ILE A 107 17.93 6.26 -14.23
CA ILE A 107 16.86 7.14 -14.72
C ILE A 107 16.46 8.10 -13.61
N PHE A 108 16.31 7.58 -12.40
CA PHE A 108 15.91 8.35 -11.23
C PHE A 108 17.11 8.59 -10.32
N SER A 109 17.27 9.85 -9.90
CA SER A 109 18.31 10.25 -8.96
C SER A 109 17.69 10.96 -7.76
N ASN A 110 18.39 10.95 -6.64
CA ASN A 110 18.00 11.67 -5.42
C ASN A 110 16.59 11.33 -4.94
N MET A 111 16.44 10.18 -4.30
CA MET A 111 15.19 9.80 -3.66
C MET A 111 14.93 10.72 -2.46
N PHE A 112 13.78 11.40 -2.44
CA PHE A 112 13.39 12.28 -1.34
C PHE A 112 12.82 11.49 -0.16
N PHE A 113 11.89 10.57 -0.47
CA PHE A 113 11.30 9.66 0.50
C PHE A 113 10.68 8.47 -0.24
N CYS A 114 10.46 7.39 0.49
CA CYS A 114 9.78 6.19 0.03
C CYS A 114 8.79 5.68 1.07
N GLY A 115 7.91 4.79 0.65
CA GLY A 115 6.91 4.22 1.52
C GLY A 115 6.38 2.88 1.02
N LEU A 116 5.81 2.13 1.96
CA LEU A 116 5.14 0.88 1.71
C LEU A 116 3.78 0.92 2.41
N THR A 117 2.73 0.85 1.61
CA THR A 117 1.37 0.65 2.09
C THR A 117 0.97 -0.81 1.91
N ILE A 118 0.38 -1.43 2.92
CA ILE A 118 -0.15 -2.79 2.87
C ILE A 118 -1.58 -2.78 3.41
N ASN A 119 -2.50 -3.34 2.64
CA ASN A 119 -3.89 -3.48 3.03
C ASN A 119 -4.18 -4.94 3.38
N THR A 120 -4.76 -5.17 4.54
CA THR A 120 -5.15 -6.49 5.01
C THR A 120 -6.64 -6.55 5.34
N LEU A 121 -7.20 -7.76 5.31
CA LEU A 121 -8.54 -8.07 5.76
C LEU A 121 -8.50 -9.17 6.83
N GLU A 122 -9.32 -9.00 7.85
CA GLU A 122 -9.59 -10.02 8.85
C GLU A 122 -11.07 -10.41 8.84
N ASN A 123 -11.33 -11.70 8.65
CA ASN A 123 -12.68 -12.27 8.59
C ASN A 123 -12.96 -13.11 9.84
N GLY A 124 -14.21 -13.51 10.01
CA GLY A 124 -14.61 -14.45 11.07
C GLY A 124 -15.28 -13.80 12.28
N TYR A 125 -15.68 -12.53 12.16
CA TYR A 125 -16.45 -11.82 13.18
C TYR A 125 -17.94 -11.80 12.80
N SER A 126 -18.81 -11.86 13.81
CA SER A 126 -20.25 -11.69 13.64
C SER A 126 -20.63 -10.23 13.33
N SER A 127 -19.83 -9.27 13.80
CA SER A 127 -19.94 -7.85 13.49
C SER A 127 -18.56 -7.19 13.64
N SER A 128 -18.02 -6.64 12.56
CA SER A 128 -16.72 -5.98 12.57
C SER A 128 -16.77 -4.71 13.40
N THR A 129 -17.86 -3.94 13.32
CA THR A 129 -18.04 -2.73 14.12
C THR A 129 -18.08 -3.04 15.62
N ALA A 130 -18.83 -4.07 16.05
CA ALA A 130 -18.86 -4.48 17.44
C ALA A 130 -17.46 -4.90 17.93
N THR A 131 -16.74 -5.71 17.15
CA THR A 131 -15.36 -6.12 17.47
C THR A 131 -14.41 -4.94 17.59
N ILE A 132 -14.49 -3.97 16.67
CA ILE A 132 -13.66 -2.76 16.73
C ILE A 132 -14.01 -1.93 17.98
N VAL A 133 -15.30 -1.76 18.30
CA VAL A 133 -15.70 -1.03 19.51
C VAL A 133 -15.20 -1.71 20.76
N GLU A 134 -15.38 -3.03 20.87
CA GLU A 134 -15.00 -3.79 22.06
C GLU A 134 -13.48 -3.76 22.28
N ASN A 135 -12.71 -4.02 21.22
CA ASN A 135 -11.27 -4.20 21.36
C ASN A 135 -10.49 -2.87 21.37
N GLN A 136 -10.95 -1.85 20.65
CA GLN A 136 -10.18 -0.61 20.45
C GLN A 136 -10.72 0.58 21.26
N ILE A 137 -12.04 0.80 21.21
CA ILE A 137 -12.68 2.02 21.74
C ILE A 137 -13.27 1.78 23.13
N LYS A 138 -13.55 0.53 23.50
CA LYS A 138 -14.12 0.10 24.79
C LYS A 138 -15.37 0.88 25.19
N HIS A 139 -16.26 1.15 24.22
CA HIS A 139 -17.48 1.97 24.38
C HIS A 139 -17.26 3.35 25.01
N THR A 140 -16.03 3.90 24.94
CA THR A 140 -15.72 5.20 25.54
C THR A 140 -16.32 6.38 24.77
N PHE A 141 -16.52 6.21 23.45
CA PHE A 141 -17.01 7.29 22.58
C PHE A 141 -18.54 7.34 22.48
N ILE A 142 -19.19 6.22 22.15
CA ILE A 142 -20.66 6.11 22.05
C ILE A 142 -21.10 4.96 22.98
N LYS A 143 -21.91 5.30 23.99
CA LYS A 143 -22.29 4.36 25.07
C LYS A 143 -23.60 3.60 24.83
N ASN A 144 -24.53 4.17 24.04
CA ASN A 144 -25.89 3.66 23.88
C ASN A 144 -26.26 3.33 22.43
N ALA A 145 -25.26 3.17 21.57
CA ALA A 145 -25.45 2.73 20.19
C ALA A 145 -24.21 2.00 19.69
N THR A 146 -24.43 0.99 18.85
CA THR A 146 -23.36 0.39 18.05
C THR A 146 -23.20 1.22 16.78
N PRO A 147 -22.01 1.76 16.50
CA PRO A 147 -21.78 2.50 15.27
C PRO A 147 -22.04 1.59 14.06
N TYR A 148 -22.72 2.15 13.06
CA TYR A 148 -22.93 1.45 11.80
C TYR A 148 -21.65 1.41 10.95
N ASP A 149 -20.76 2.39 11.15
CA ASP A 149 -19.50 2.54 10.46
C ASP A 149 -18.44 3.15 11.40
N ILE A 150 -17.20 2.70 11.29
CA ILE A 150 -16.06 3.08 12.13
C ILE A 150 -14.81 3.09 11.26
N GLU A 151 -14.10 4.22 11.31
CA GLU A 151 -12.72 4.32 10.86
C GLU A 151 -11.88 4.97 11.96
N MET A 152 -10.74 4.35 12.28
CA MET A 152 -9.75 4.91 13.19
C MET A 152 -8.40 4.94 12.49
N LYS A 153 -7.68 6.04 12.67
CA LYS A 153 -6.33 6.22 12.14
C LYS A 153 -5.40 6.75 13.23
N GLN A 154 -4.25 6.12 13.36
CA GLN A 154 -3.16 6.58 14.22
C GLN A 154 -1.87 6.69 13.40
N ALA A 155 -1.09 7.71 13.69
CA ALA A 155 0.22 7.93 13.09
C ALA A 155 1.24 8.09 14.22
N VAL A 156 2.28 7.25 14.22
CA VAL A 156 3.35 7.30 15.20
C VAL A 156 4.69 7.51 14.50
N VAL A 157 5.61 8.20 15.16
CA VAL A 157 6.97 8.40 14.67
C VAL A 157 7.88 7.37 15.34
N HIS A 158 8.53 6.54 14.53
CA HIS A 158 9.48 5.54 14.97
C HIS A 158 10.91 5.97 14.60
N ASP A 159 11.84 5.84 15.54
CA ASP A 159 13.27 6.18 15.39
C ASP A 159 13.55 7.58 14.83
N LYS A 160 12.66 8.55 15.09
CA LYS A 160 12.71 9.90 14.52
C LYS A 160 12.86 9.91 12.99
N LYS A 161 12.43 8.83 12.33
CA LYS A 161 12.68 8.60 10.91
C LYS A 161 11.43 8.19 10.15
N TYR A 162 10.70 7.21 10.65
CA TYR A 162 9.56 6.63 9.96
C TYR A 162 8.25 7.12 10.55
N TYR A 163 7.31 7.53 9.70
CA TYR A 163 5.91 7.47 10.04
C TYR A 163 5.43 6.03 9.92
N ILE A 164 4.70 5.55 10.92
CA ILE A 164 3.95 4.30 10.88
C ILE A 164 2.49 4.70 11.07
N ASN A 165 1.74 4.67 9.97
CA ASN A 165 0.32 4.97 9.94
C ASN A 165 -0.45 3.65 9.97
N ILE A 166 -1.40 3.54 10.88
CA ILE A 166 -2.28 2.37 11.03
C ILE A 166 -3.70 2.87 10.96
N LYS A 167 -4.45 2.31 10.02
CA LYS A 167 -5.88 2.56 9.85
C LYS A 167 -6.64 1.27 10.10
N ILE A 168 -7.71 1.32 10.88
CA ILE A 168 -8.63 0.20 11.13
C ILE A 168 -10.04 0.68 10.78
N GLN A 169 -10.77 -0.13 10.02
CA GLN A 169 -12.14 0.19 9.62
C GLN A 169 -12.96 -1.08 9.42
N ASN A 170 -14.28 -1.02 9.59
CA ASN A 170 -15.16 -2.05 9.05
C ASN A 170 -15.31 -1.84 7.54
N LEU A 171 -15.41 -2.93 6.80
CA LEU A 171 -15.60 -2.94 5.36
C LEU A 171 -16.75 -3.88 5.01
N ARG A 172 -17.64 -3.42 4.14
CA ARG A 172 -18.76 -4.23 3.67
C ARG A 172 -18.40 -4.85 2.33
N VAL A 173 -18.51 -6.17 2.24
CA VAL A 173 -18.30 -6.88 0.97
C VAL A 173 -19.61 -6.93 0.20
N LEU A 174 -19.61 -6.28 -0.95
CA LEU A 174 -20.73 -6.25 -1.89
C LEU A 174 -20.48 -7.23 -3.05
N PRO A 175 -21.53 -7.77 -3.70
CA PRO A 175 -21.40 -8.52 -4.94
C PRO A 175 -20.80 -7.62 -6.04
N GLY A 176 -19.89 -8.19 -6.83
CA GLY A 176 -19.15 -7.45 -7.88
C GLY A 176 -19.99 -6.99 -9.07
N THR A 177 -21.27 -7.39 -9.18
CA THR A 177 -22.19 -7.00 -10.26
C THR A 177 -23.62 -6.79 -9.73
N ASN A 178 -24.40 -5.90 -10.38
CA ASN A 178 -25.80 -5.59 -10.09
C ASN A 178 -26.13 -5.05 -8.69
N VAL A 179 -25.52 -3.90 -8.37
CA VAL A 179 -25.70 -3.13 -7.13
C VAL A 179 -26.74 -2.00 -7.26
N LEU A 180 -27.00 -1.53 -8.48
CA LEU A 180 -27.91 -0.42 -8.76
C LEU A 180 -29.35 -0.76 -8.39
N GLY A 181 -29.99 0.13 -7.62
CA GLY A 181 -31.41 0.02 -7.23
C GLY A 181 -31.72 -0.98 -6.11
N LYS A 182 -30.72 -1.67 -5.55
CA LYS A 182 -30.90 -2.58 -4.42
C LYS A 182 -30.51 -1.91 -3.10
N SER A 183 -31.20 -2.23 -2.01
CA SER A 183 -30.79 -1.76 -0.70
C SER A 183 -29.51 -2.48 -0.25
N LEU A 184 -28.65 -1.82 0.52
CA LEU A 184 -27.43 -2.41 1.10
C LEU A 184 -27.71 -3.71 1.85
N LYS A 185 -28.84 -3.76 2.57
CA LYS A 185 -29.28 -4.95 3.32
C LYS A 185 -29.49 -6.18 2.42
N ASP A 186 -29.85 -5.98 1.16
CA ASP A 186 -30.16 -7.06 0.21
C ASP A 186 -28.92 -7.60 -0.50
N ILE A 187 -27.80 -6.87 -0.43
CA ILE A 187 -26.59 -7.15 -1.21
C ILE A 187 -25.35 -7.35 -0.34
N GLU A 188 -25.36 -6.90 0.90
CA GLU A 188 -24.24 -7.08 1.82
C GLU A 188 -24.04 -8.58 2.10
N LYS A 189 -22.86 -9.11 1.73
CA LYS A 189 -22.56 -10.53 1.93
C LYS A 189 -22.02 -10.80 3.31
N HIS A 190 -21.07 -9.97 3.75
CA HIS A 190 -20.47 -10.06 5.07
C HIS A 190 -19.72 -8.76 5.40
N ASP A 191 -19.58 -8.53 6.70
CA ASP A 191 -18.77 -7.47 7.30
C ASP A 191 -17.35 -8.01 7.55
N THR A 192 -16.32 -7.21 7.31
CA THR A 192 -14.91 -7.57 7.54
C THR A 192 -14.13 -6.42 8.15
N ILE A 193 -13.05 -6.70 8.88
CA ILE A 193 -12.16 -5.65 9.40
C ILE A 193 -11.05 -5.41 8.37
N GLY A 194 -10.96 -4.18 7.88
CA GLY A 194 -9.86 -3.72 7.05
C GLY A 194 -8.79 -3.01 7.86
N ILE A 195 -7.53 -3.37 7.64
CA ILE A 195 -6.38 -2.67 8.21
C ILE A 195 -5.50 -2.15 7.07
N THR A 196 -5.13 -0.87 7.14
CA THR A 196 -4.11 -0.27 6.27
C THR A 196 -2.90 0.09 7.10
N LEU A 197 -1.76 -0.52 6.77
CA LEU A 197 -0.45 -0.17 7.31
C LEU A 197 0.29 0.65 6.26
N ASP A 198 0.61 1.92 6.55
CA ASP A 198 1.41 2.80 5.68
C ASP A 198 2.65 3.28 6.44
N ILE A 199 3.80 2.73 6.05
CA ILE A 199 5.10 3.06 6.63
C ILE A 199 5.92 3.83 5.61
N ASN A 200 6.42 5.01 5.98
CA ASN A 200 7.23 5.84 5.09
C ASN A 200 8.24 6.69 5.88
N ASP A 201 9.32 7.11 5.23
CA ASP A 201 10.35 7.96 5.83
C ASP A 201 10.10 9.47 5.61
N ARG A 202 8.86 9.86 5.29
CA ARG A 202 8.50 11.26 5.06
C ARG A 202 8.69 12.14 6.29
N TYR A 203 8.67 11.56 7.50
CA TYR A 203 9.01 12.31 8.72
C TYR A 203 10.45 12.83 8.64
N ALA A 204 11.43 11.95 8.37
CA ALA A 204 12.81 12.36 8.20
C ALA A 204 12.96 13.38 7.06
N ALA A 205 12.32 13.14 5.92
CA ALA A 205 12.38 14.06 4.78
C ALA A 205 11.87 15.48 5.11
N ASN A 206 10.86 15.60 5.98
CA ASN A 206 10.29 16.89 6.35
C ASN A 206 11.07 17.61 7.46
N TYR A 207 11.68 16.87 8.39
CA TYR A 207 12.25 17.44 9.62
C TYR A 207 13.77 17.36 9.72
N GLN A 208 14.43 16.56 8.88
CA GLN A 208 15.89 16.45 8.85
C GLN A 208 16.45 17.21 7.65
N LYS A 209 17.29 18.20 7.92
CA LYS A 209 17.94 19.00 6.88
C LYS A 209 18.82 18.11 6.00
N ASN A 210 18.75 18.31 4.68
CA ASN A 210 19.52 17.56 3.67
C ASN A 210 19.28 16.04 3.67
N TYR A 211 18.14 15.59 4.20
CA TYR A 211 17.77 14.18 4.15
C TYR A 211 17.67 13.67 2.71
N LYS A 212 18.15 12.45 2.50
CA LYS A 212 17.92 11.67 1.28
C LYS A 212 17.52 10.27 1.68
N SER A 213 16.48 9.77 1.02
CA SER A 213 16.08 8.37 1.12
C SER A 213 16.97 7.50 0.24
N SER A 214 16.87 6.20 0.40
CA SER A 214 17.61 5.21 -0.38
C SER A 214 16.89 3.87 -0.40
N THR A 215 17.37 2.96 -1.24
CA THR A 215 16.96 1.56 -1.25
C THR A 215 17.13 0.90 0.12
N ASP A 216 18.21 1.20 0.86
CA ASP A 216 18.41 0.68 2.22
C ASP A 216 17.35 1.19 3.21
N VAL A 217 16.93 2.45 3.05
CA VAL A 217 15.84 3.00 3.85
C VAL A 217 14.53 2.28 3.56
N PHE A 218 14.24 2.02 2.28
CA PHE A 218 13.08 1.23 1.90
C PHE A 218 13.11 -0.18 2.49
N TRP A 219 14.26 -0.86 2.50
CA TRP A 219 14.36 -2.18 3.12
C TRP A 219 14.19 -2.13 4.65
N GLY A 220 14.58 -1.04 5.29
CA GLY A 220 14.22 -0.76 6.69
C GLY A 220 12.70 -0.66 6.89
N ILE A 221 12.00 0.07 6.01
CA ILE A 221 10.53 0.16 5.99
C ILE A 221 9.90 -1.22 5.79
N PHE A 222 10.40 -2.00 4.82
CA PHE A 222 9.90 -3.34 4.53
C PHE A 222 10.08 -4.28 5.72
N LYS A 223 11.24 -4.23 6.39
CA LYS A 223 11.50 -5.01 7.61
C LYS A 223 10.52 -4.66 8.73
N LEU A 224 10.25 -3.37 8.96
CA LEU A 224 9.25 -2.93 9.94
C LEU A 224 7.86 -3.44 9.58
N ALA A 225 7.45 -3.31 8.32
CA ALA A 225 6.17 -3.81 7.84
C ALA A 225 6.05 -5.32 8.06
N ASN A 226 7.09 -6.09 7.73
CA ASN A 226 7.14 -7.53 7.95
C ASN A 226 6.97 -7.89 9.44
N THR A 227 7.71 -7.23 10.33
CA THR A 227 7.59 -7.46 11.77
C THR A 227 6.16 -7.19 12.27
N ILE A 228 5.55 -6.10 11.82
CA ILE A 228 4.19 -5.73 12.20
C ILE A 228 3.18 -6.78 11.72
N ILE A 229 3.27 -7.18 10.46
CA ILE A 229 2.38 -8.18 9.85
C ILE A 229 2.46 -9.51 10.59
N CYS A 230 3.68 -10.00 10.85
CA CYS A 230 3.87 -11.35 11.38
C CYS A 230 3.64 -11.46 12.89
N SER A 231 3.77 -10.37 13.64
CA SER A 231 3.76 -10.44 15.12
C SER A 231 2.87 -9.45 15.84
N LYS A 232 2.47 -8.34 15.22
CA LYS A 232 1.80 -7.23 15.92
C LYS A 232 0.35 -7.05 15.52
N LEU A 233 0.00 -7.27 14.24
CA LEU A 233 -1.39 -7.15 13.78
C LEU A 233 -2.33 -8.07 14.55
N ASN A 234 -1.83 -9.22 15.04
CA ASN A 234 -2.63 -10.14 15.81
C ASN A 234 -3.16 -9.55 17.13
N LEU A 235 -2.26 -8.89 17.85
CA LEU A 235 -2.56 -8.22 19.11
C LEU A 235 -3.41 -6.98 18.89
N LEU A 236 -3.15 -6.26 17.78
CA LEU A 236 -3.96 -5.12 17.40
C LEU A 236 -5.41 -5.52 17.23
N TYR A 237 -5.71 -6.59 16.48
CA TYR A 237 -7.12 -6.97 16.25
C TYR A 237 -7.78 -7.55 17.51
N THR A 238 -7.06 -8.37 18.29
CA THR A 238 -7.66 -9.09 19.45
C THR A 238 -7.81 -8.22 20.69
N LYS A 239 -6.88 -7.29 20.91
CA LYS A 239 -6.74 -6.59 22.19
C LYS A 239 -6.72 -5.07 22.06
N GLY A 240 -6.63 -4.55 20.84
CA GLY A 240 -6.40 -3.13 20.60
C GLY A 240 -5.03 -2.64 21.07
N GLU A 241 -4.06 -3.55 21.11
CA GLU A 241 -2.70 -3.26 21.56
C GLU A 241 -1.75 -3.20 20.37
N PHE A 242 -0.96 -2.13 20.29
CA PHE A 242 0.09 -1.99 19.29
C PHE A 242 1.39 -1.51 19.95
N THR A 243 2.40 -2.37 19.90
CA THR A 243 3.74 -2.08 20.42
C THR A 243 4.73 -2.06 19.26
N LEU A 244 5.45 -0.95 19.12
CA LEU A 244 6.59 -0.82 18.20
C LEU A 244 7.84 -1.50 18.76
#